data_AF-A0A2E1PE47-F1
#
_entry.id   AF-A0A2E1PE47-F1
#
_cell.length_a   1.000
_cell.length_b   1.000
_cell.length_c   1.000
_cell.angle_alpha   90.00
_cell.angle_beta   90.00
_cell.angle_gamma   90.00
#
_symmetry.space_group_name_H-M   'P 1'
#
loop_
_entity.id
_entity.type
_entity.pdbx_description
1 polymer ?
#
loop_
_entity_poly.entity_id
_entity_poly.type
_entity_poly.pdbx_seq_one_letter_code
_entity_poly.pdbx_strand_id
1 'polypeptide(L)'
;MYRDNFKYKFFTKNNGFSRGIYKGLNCGKYSEDKASIVNKNLKYALNKFGLNGRHLILPNQNHSNRCIIINSPKDKVKICDALVTKSTEVILGVTTADCLPIIFLDNQKKLLEFVMQDGGAYQKG
;
A
#
# COMPACT_ATOMS: atom_id res chain seq x y z
N MET A 1 7.56 28.84 7.33
CA MET A 1 8.13 27.47 7.32
C MET A 1 7.05 26.48 7.76
N TYR A 2 6.38 25.82 6.82
CA TYR A 2 5.76 24.49 6.99
C TYR A 2 5.88 23.83 5.61
N ARG A 3 6.76 22.82 5.48
CA ARG A 3 6.96 22.07 4.24
C ARG A 3 6.23 20.75 4.41
N ASP A 4 4.92 20.75 4.18
CA ASP A 4 4.12 19.53 4.16
C ASP A 4 4.37 18.77 2.86
N ASN A 5 5.47 18.03 2.78
CA ASN A 5 5.84 17.22 1.62
C ASN A 5 5.28 15.79 1.72
N PHE A 6 4.01 15.64 2.11
CA PHE A 6 3.33 14.35 2.05
C PHE A 6 2.78 14.11 0.65
N LYS A 7 2.97 12.89 0.14
CA LYS A 7 2.41 12.47 -1.15
C LYS A 7 1.63 11.19 -0.91
N TYR A 8 0.39 11.15 -1.39
CA TYR A 8 -0.44 9.95 -1.44
C TYR A 8 -1.11 9.84 -2.80
N LYS A 9 -1.49 8.63 -3.20
CA LYS A 9 -2.18 8.40 -4.47
C LYS A 9 -3.03 7.14 -4.42
N PHE A 10 -4.28 7.28 -4.84
CA PHE A 10 -5.15 6.14 -5.10
C PHE A 10 -5.08 5.77 -6.59
N PHE A 11 -4.92 4.49 -6.86
CA PHE A 11 -4.91 3.94 -8.21
C PHE A 11 -6.23 3.22 -8.48
N THR A 12 -6.69 3.29 -9.72
CA THR A 12 -7.81 2.47 -10.20
C THR A 12 -7.26 1.22 -10.90
N LYS A 13 -8.13 0.25 -11.20
CA LYS A 13 -7.76 -0.92 -12.00
C LYS A 13 -7.35 -0.57 -13.44
N ASN A 14 -7.54 0.66 -13.90
CA ASN A 14 -7.24 1.04 -15.27
C ASN A 14 -5.74 1.07 -15.53
N ASN A 15 -5.34 0.79 -16.77
CA ASN A 15 -3.97 0.94 -17.27
C ASN A 15 -2.92 0.02 -16.62
N GLY A 16 -3.12 -1.29 -16.72
CA GLY A 16 -2.10 -2.28 -16.35
C GLY A 16 -2.02 -3.46 -17.30
N PHE A 17 -1.17 -4.42 -16.95
CA PHE A 17 -0.73 -5.49 -17.84
C PHE A 17 -1.43 -6.83 -17.57
N SER A 18 -2.18 -6.93 -16.47
CA SER A 18 -2.89 -8.14 -16.08
C SER A 18 -4.09 -8.41 -17.00
N ARG A 19 -4.50 -9.67 -17.07
CA ARG A 19 -5.57 -10.17 -17.96
C ARG A 19 -6.58 -11.03 -17.18
N GLY A 20 -7.68 -11.41 -17.82
CA GLY A 20 -8.70 -12.26 -17.22
C GLY A 20 -9.35 -11.60 -16.00
N ILE A 21 -9.51 -12.34 -14.91
CA ILE A 21 -10.10 -11.83 -13.66
C ILE A 21 -9.28 -10.70 -13.03
N TYR A 22 -7.98 -10.63 -13.33
CA TYR A 22 -7.07 -9.60 -12.85
C TYR A 22 -6.92 -8.42 -13.83
N LYS A 23 -7.73 -8.34 -14.88
CA LYS A 23 -7.55 -7.39 -16.00
C LYS A 23 -7.28 -5.97 -15.51
N GLY A 24 -6.14 -5.42 -15.94
CA GLY A 24 -5.72 -4.05 -15.62
C GLY A 24 -4.54 -3.99 -14.65
N LEU A 25 -4.59 -3.01 -13.73
CA LEU A 25 -3.51 -2.66 -12.81
C LEU A 25 -3.60 -3.45 -11.49
N ASN A 26 -3.45 -4.77 -11.57
CA ASN A 26 -3.38 -5.61 -10.38
C ASN A 26 -2.02 -5.44 -9.68
N CYS A 27 -2.05 -4.83 -8.49
CA CYS A 27 -0.89 -4.63 -7.61
C CYS A 27 -0.87 -5.61 -6.43
N GLY A 28 -1.77 -6.61 -6.40
CA GLY A 28 -1.85 -7.63 -5.36
C GLY A 28 -0.64 -8.56 -5.39
N LYS A 29 0.41 -8.22 -4.62
CA LYS A 29 1.64 -9.02 -4.48
C LYS A 29 1.36 -10.47 -4.06
N TYR A 30 0.27 -10.69 -3.31
CA TYR A 30 -0.16 -11.98 -2.80
C TYR A 30 -1.39 -12.55 -3.53
N SER A 31 -1.78 -11.96 -4.67
CA SER A 31 -2.81 -12.54 -5.55
C SER A 31 -2.28 -13.73 -6.33
N GLU A 32 -3.18 -14.52 -6.95
CA GLU A 32 -2.80 -15.66 -7.80
C GLU A 32 -2.42 -15.25 -9.23
N ASP A 33 -2.28 -13.94 -9.50
CA ASP A 33 -1.79 -13.46 -10.79
C ASP A 33 -0.29 -13.77 -10.97
N LYS A 34 0.18 -13.73 -12.20
CA LYS A 34 1.59 -13.96 -12.52
C LYS A 34 2.45 -12.90 -11.82
N ALA A 35 3.33 -13.33 -10.91
CA ALA A 35 4.22 -12.45 -10.15
C ALA A 35 5.02 -11.48 -11.04
N SER A 36 5.43 -11.91 -12.23
CA SER A 36 6.13 -11.05 -13.20
C SER A 36 5.26 -9.91 -13.75
N ILE A 37 3.95 -10.14 -13.89
CA ILE A 37 2.97 -9.13 -14.32
C ILE A 37 2.61 -8.20 -13.17
N VAL A 38 2.38 -8.73 -11.96
CA VAL A 38 2.16 -7.93 -10.75
C VAL A 38 3.35 -6.98 -10.51
N ASN A 39 4.58 -7.48 -10.63
CA ASN A 39 5.78 -6.64 -10.52
C ASN A 39 5.85 -5.54 -11.60
N LYS A 40 5.37 -5.79 -12.83
CA LYS A 40 5.26 -4.76 -13.87
C LYS A 40 4.23 -3.71 -13.52
N ASN A 41 3.06 -4.10 -13.01
CA ASN A 41 2.02 -3.18 -12.54
C ASN A 41 2.52 -2.33 -11.38
N LEU A 42 3.21 -2.92 -10.39
CA LEU A 42 3.80 -2.19 -9.26
C LEU A 42 4.84 -1.16 -9.72
N LYS A 43 5.74 -1.54 -10.63
CA LYS A 43 6.70 -0.60 -11.23
C LYS A 43 5.99 0.53 -11.98
N TYR A 44 4.94 0.22 -12.74
CA TYR A 44 4.15 1.22 -13.44
C TYR A 44 3.46 2.20 -12.46
N ALA A 45 2.85 1.69 -11.39
CA ALA A 45 2.21 2.51 -10.37
C ALA A 45 3.23 3.44 -9.69
N LEU A 46 4.39 2.93 -9.29
CA LEU A 46 5.48 3.73 -8.73
C LEU A 46 5.97 4.81 -9.71
N ASN A 47 6.13 4.45 -10.99
CA ASN A 47 6.48 5.39 -12.06
C ASN A 47 5.46 6.52 -12.18
N LYS A 48 4.17 6.19 -12.15
CA LYS A 48 3.08 7.18 -12.17
C LYS A 48 2.94 7.95 -10.86
N PHE A 49 3.51 7.48 -9.75
CA PHE A 49 3.56 8.20 -8.49
C PHE A 49 4.78 9.16 -8.43
N GLY A 50 5.84 8.86 -9.18
CA GLY A 50 7.06 9.67 -9.22
C GLY A 50 8.02 9.37 -8.06
N LEU A 51 7.98 8.15 -7.50
CA LEU A 51 8.81 7.75 -6.35
C LEU A 51 9.67 6.50 -6.64
N ASN A 52 10.20 6.41 -7.86
CA ASN A 52 10.88 5.21 -8.42
C ASN A 52 12.16 4.77 -7.69
N GLY A 53 12.67 5.60 -6.78
CA GLY A 53 13.86 5.30 -5.97
C GLY A 53 13.57 4.92 -4.52
N ARG A 54 12.29 4.81 -4.11
CA ARG A 54 11.91 4.43 -2.75
C ARG A 54 11.42 2.99 -2.69
N HIS A 55 11.48 2.41 -1.49
CA HIS A 55 11.09 1.02 -1.27
C HIS A 55 9.59 0.92 -0.98
N LEU A 56 8.84 0.32 -1.92
CA LEU A 56 7.43 0.01 -1.72
C LEU A 56 7.25 -1.18 -0.79
N ILE A 57 6.45 -0.97 0.25
CA ILE A 57 6.10 -1.95 1.28
C ILE A 57 4.61 -2.25 1.14
N LEU A 58 4.29 -3.49 0.81
CA LEU A 58 2.92 -4.00 0.70
C LEU A 58 2.72 -5.14 1.71
N PRO A 59 1.65 -5.12 2.52
CA PRO A 59 1.36 -6.17 3.47
C PRO A 59 0.66 -7.37 2.82
N ASN A 60 0.71 -8.51 3.51
CA ASN A 60 -0.17 -9.63 3.22
C ASN A 60 -1.46 -9.44 4.03
N GLN A 61 -2.51 -8.97 3.38
CA GLN A 61 -3.75 -8.53 4.02
C GLN A 61 -4.69 -9.71 4.26
N ASN A 62 -5.34 -9.75 5.41
CA ASN A 62 -6.24 -10.84 5.79
C ASN A 62 -7.49 -10.37 6.56
N HIS A 63 -7.89 -9.12 6.38
CA HIS A 63 -9.07 -8.51 7.00
C HIS A 63 -9.03 -8.52 8.55
N SER A 64 -7.84 -8.39 9.12
CA SER A 64 -7.60 -8.24 10.55
C SER A 64 -7.53 -6.78 11.00
N ASN A 65 -7.36 -6.56 12.31
CA ASN A 65 -7.04 -5.26 12.91
C ASN A 65 -5.55 -5.09 13.20
N ARG A 66 -4.68 -5.94 12.63
CA ARG A 66 -3.24 -5.93 12.92
C ARG A 66 -2.56 -4.76 12.23
N CYS A 67 -1.82 -3.98 13.01
CA CYS A 67 -1.02 -2.85 12.54
C CYS A 67 0.48 -3.12 12.79
N ILE A 68 1.32 -2.85 11.78
CA ILE A 68 2.77 -3.03 11.88
C ILE A 68 3.49 -1.71 11.59
N ILE A 69 4.51 -1.41 12.40
CA ILE A 69 5.41 -0.28 12.18
C ILE A 69 6.56 -0.73 11.28
N ILE A 70 6.80 0.01 10.21
CA ILE A 70 7.86 -0.18 9.23
C ILE A 70 8.69 1.10 9.19
N ASN A 71 9.96 1.05 9.56
CA ASN A 71 10.87 2.19 9.55
C ASN A 71 12.10 1.97 8.65
N SER A 72 12.27 0.77 8.10
CA SER A 72 13.36 0.44 7.20
C SER A 72 12.87 -0.39 6.01
N PRO A 73 13.48 -0.25 4.82
CA PRO A 73 13.30 -1.19 3.71
C PRO A 73 13.56 -2.66 4.05
N LYS A 74 14.35 -2.92 5.11
CA LYS A 74 14.70 -4.28 5.56
C LYS A 74 13.67 -4.90 6.49
N ASP A 75 12.69 -4.13 6.94
CA ASP A 75 11.67 -4.62 7.86
C ASP A 75 10.82 -5.69 7.17
N LYS A 76 10.68 -6.83 7.85
CA LYS A 76 9.86 -7.93 7.33
C LYS A 76 8.40 -7.60 7.50
N VAL A 77 7.71 -7.42 6.38
CA VAL A 77 6.25 -7.26 6.38
C VAL A 77 5.60 -8.62 6.60
N LYS A 78 4.80 -8.73 7.65
CA LYS A 78 4.01 -9.92 7.99
C LYS A 78 2.56 -9.76 7.53
N ILE A 79 1.71 -10.69 7.96
CA ILE A 79 0.26 -10.60 7.81
C ILE A 79 -0.28 -9.44 8.66
N CYS A 80 -0.82 -8.42 8.00
CA CYS A 80 -1.43 -7.23 8.63
C CYS A 80 -2.28 -6.47 7.62
N ASP A 81 -3.14 -5.58 8.13
CA ASP A 81 -4.05 -4.78 7.31
C ASP A 81 -3.83 -3.29 7.50
N ALA A 82 -2.92 -2.92 8.40
CA ALA A 82 -2.46 -1.56 8.61
C ALA A 82 -0.93 -1.49 8.68
N LEU A 83 -0.34 -0.49 8.02
CA LEU A 83 1.08 -0.18 8.09
C LEU A 83 1.27 1.24 8.58
N VAL A 84 2.34 1.44 9.35
CA VAL A 84 2.72 2.73 9.91
C VAL A 84 4.20 3.00 9.66
N THR A 85 4.57 4.20 9.24
CA THR A 85 5.99 4.55 9.09
C THR A 85 6.30 5.97 9.55
N LYS A 86 7.51 6.14 10.09
CA LYS A 86 8.16 7.46 10.26
C LYS A 86 9.30 7.69 9.26
N SER A 87 9.58 6.71 8.40
CA SER A 87 10.72 6.72 7.50
C SER A 87 10.36 7.37 6.17
N THR A 88 11.27 8.19 5.65
CA THR A 88 11.15 8.77 4.30
C THR A 88 11.70 7.88 3.19
N GLU A 89 12.32 6.74 3.55
CA GLU A 89 12.94 5.80 2.59
C GLU A 89 11.92 4.81 2.00
N VAL A 90 10.81 4.60 2.70
CA VAL A 90 9.76 3.65 2.31
C VAL A 90 8.54 4.38 1.78
N ILE A 91 7.76 3.66 0.97
CA ILE A 91 6.40 4.02 0.59
C ILE A 91 5.51 2.91 1.13
N LEU A 92 4.47 3.27 1.87
CA LEU A 92 3.46 2.31 2.29
C LEU A 92 2.40 2.17 1.20
N GLY A 93 1.95 0.95 0.97
CA GLY A 93 0.79 0.71 0.13
C GLY A 93 -0.07 -0.39 0.71
N VAL A 94 -1.38 -0.29 0.45
CA VAL A 94 -2.32 -1.38 0.64
C VAL A 94 -3.00 -1.63 -0.69
N THR A 95 -3.43 -2.88 -0.90
CA THR A 95 -4.35 -3.22 -1.98
C THR A 95 -5.76 -3.29 -1.44
N THR A 96 -6.74 -3.02 -2.28
CA THR A 96 -8.14 -3.18 -1.92
C THR A 96 -8.95 -3.58 -3.15
N ALA A 97 -9.93 -4.45 -2.91
CA ALA A 97 -11.07 -4.71 -3.78
C ALA A 97 -12.29 -4.66 -2.86
N ASP A 98 -13.12 -3.64 -3.02
CA ASP A 98 -14.37 -3.40 -2.26
C ASP A 98 -14.24 -2.89 -0.80
N CYS A 99 -13.04 -2.84 -0.23
CA CYS A 99 -12.79 -2.23 1.08
C CYS A 99 -12.36 -0.75 0.97
N LEU A 100 -12.60 0.04 2.01
CA LEU A 100 -12.20 1.46 2.06
C LEU A 100 -10.72 1.60 2.46
N PRO A 101 -9.86 2.21 1.62
CA PRO A 101 -8.50 2.55 2.03
C PRO A 101 -8.51 3.86 2.83
N ILE A 102 -7.85 3.87 3.99
CA ILE A 102 -7.76 5.04 4.88
C ILE A 102 -6.30 5.45 5.02
N ILE A 103 -6.01 6.76 4.89
CA ILE A 103 -4.69 7.34 5.09
C ILE A 103 -4.73 8.34 6.25
N PHE A 104 -3.90 8.15 7.28
CA PHE A 104 -3.67 9.17 8.31
C PHE A 104 -2.28 9.79 8.17
N LEU A 105 -2.20 11.09 8.45
CA LEU A 105 -0.98 11.88 8.45
C LEU A 105 -0.91 12.67 9.78
N ASP A 106 0.18 12.51 10.52
CA ASP A 106 0.45 13.29 11.74
C ASP A 106 1.54 14.36 11.46
N ASN A 107 1.11 15.61 11.32
CA ASN A 107 2.00 16.76 11.08
C ASN A 107 2.74 17.21 12.35
N GLN A 108 2.26 16.84 13.55
CA GLN A 108 2.90 17.23 14.82
C GLN A 108 4.04 16.26 15.20
N LYS A 109 3.91 14.97 14.87
CA LYS A 109 4.93 13.93 15.13
C LYS A 109 5.92 13.73 13.97
N LYS A 110 6.04 14.71 13.08
CA LYS A 110 7.03 14.86 11.99
C LYS A 110 6.96 13.88 10.82
N LEU A 111 6.39 12.68 10.96
CA LEU A 111 5.94 11.81 9.86
C LEU A 111 5.25 10.59 10.47
N LEU A 112 3.95 10.41 10.24
CA LEU A 112 3.29 9.12 10.47
C LEU A 112 2.34 8.89 9.30
N GLU A 113 2.72 8.05 8.34
CA GLU A 113 1.81 7.59 7.30
C GLU A 113 1.20 6.28 7.79
N PHE A 114 -0.13 6.25 7.91
CA PHE A 114 -0.89 5.04 8.19
C PHE A 114 -1.69 4.69 6.94
N VAL A 115 -1.64 3.44 6.49
CA VAL A 115 -2.50 2.97 5.41
C VAL A 115 -3.21 1.71 5.87
N MET A 116 -4.54 1.70 5.80
CA MET A 116 -5.37 0.54 6.17
C MET A 116 -6.35 0.18 5.08
N GLN A 117 -6.66 -1.11 4.96
CA GLN A 117 -7.85 -1.60 4.29
C GLN A 117 -8.89 -1.98 5.34
N ASP A 118 -10.06 -1.35 5.34
CA ASP A 118 -11.15 -1.77 6.23
C ASP A 118 -11.76 -3.10 5.76
N GLY A 119 -11.27 -4.19 6.31
CA GLY A 119 -11.91 -5.50 6.25
C GLY A 119 -12.81 -5.80 7.45
N GLY A 120 -12.92 -4.87 8.40
CA GLY A 120 -13.32 -5.14 9.78
C GLY A 120 -14.59 -4.45 10.26
N ALA A 121 -15.23 -3.58 9.47
CA ALA A 121 -16.54 -3.01 9.84
C ALA A 121 -17.65 -4.06 10.08
N TYR A 122 -17.42 -5.33 9.71
CA TYR A 122 -18.25 -6.48 10.05
C TYR A 122 -17.46 -7.59 10.78
N GLN A 123 -16.79 -7.27 11.88
CA GLN A 123 -16.51 -8.31 12.87
C GLN A 123 -17.75 -8.45 13.76
N LYS A 124 -18.60 -9.44 13.44
CA LYS A 124 -19.64 -9.91 14.36
C LYS A 124 -18.98 -10.30 15.68
N GLY A 125 -19.33 -9.57 16.74
CA GLY A 125 -19.15 -10.03 18.13
C GLY A 125 -20.06 -11.20 18.45
#